data_AF-A0AA97H4M0-F1
#
_entry.id   AF-A0AA97H4M0-F1
#
_cell.length_a   1.000
_cell.length_b   1.000
_cell.length_c   1.000
_cell.angle_alpha   90.00
_cell.angle_beta   90.00
_cell.angle_gamma   90.00
#
_symmetry.space_group_name_H-M   'P 1'
#
loop_
_entity.id
_entity.type
_entity.pdbx_description
1 polymer ?
#
loop_
_entity_poly.entity_id
_entity_poly.type
_entity_poly.pdbx_seq_one_letter_code
_entity_poly.pdbx_strand_id
1 'polypeptide(L)' 'MSNQTQNKLFHYIISNTEIDDIQSRFISYKLELNKVENIIQIEMIKEYNFTFYTDNGSFKVTTVNVPLPISSVVRN' A
#
# COMPACT_ATOMS: atom_id res chain seq x y z
N MET A 1 -9.22 -6.67 -15.71
CA MET A 1 -9.52 -7.02 -14.31
C MET A 1 -10.17 -5.82 -13.66
N SER A 2 -11.25 -6.01 -12.92
CA SER A 2 -11.85 -4.94 -12.12
C SER A 2 -10.86 -4.56 -11.02
N ASN A 3 -10.11 -3.46 -11.17
CA ASN A 3 -9.18 -2.96 -10.14
C ASN A 3 -9.90 -2.41 -8.89
N GLN A 4 -11.14 -2.82 -8.62
CA GLN A 4 -11.94 -2.31 -7.51
C GLN A 4 -11.31 -2.67 -6.16
N THR A 5 -10.82 -3.90 -5.99
CA THR A 5 -10.19 -4.35 -4.74
C THR A 5 -8.85 -3.66 -4.53
N GLN A 6 -7.95 -3.68 -5.52
CA GLN A 6 -6.68 -2.94 -5.45
C GLN A 6 -6.88 -1.45 -5.11
N ASN A 7 -7.82 -0.76 -5.77
CA ASN A 7 -8.06 0.66 -5.53
C ASN A 7 -8.60 0.91 -4.11
N LYS A 8 -9.50 0.05 -3.62
CA LYS A 8 -9.99 0.12 -2.24
C LYS A 8 -8.86 -0.05 -1.23
N LEU A 9 -8.02 -1.07 -1.40
CA LEU A 9 -6.85 -1.31 -0.54
C LEU A 9 -5.88 -0.12 -0.60
N PHE A 10 -5.60 0.41 -1.80
CA PHE A 10 -4.77 1.59 -1.99
C PHE A 10 -5.29 2.80 -1.22
N HIS A 11 -6.58 3.14 -1.38
CA HIS A 11 -7.18 4.27 -0.69
C HIS A 11 -7.16 4.12 0.82
N TYR A 12 -7.34 2.90 1.32
CA TYR A 12 -7.21 2.63 2.75
C TYR A 12 -5.78 2.88 3.25
N ILE A 13 -4.75 2.44 2.52
CA ILE A 13 -3.34 2.60 2.92
C ILE A 13 -2.95 4.08 2.99
N ILE A 14 -3.22 4.86 1.93
CA ILE A 14 -2.85 6.29 1.90
C ILE A 14 -3.61 7.13 2.93
N SER A 15 -4.79 6.68 3.36
CA SER A 15 -5.60 7.40 4.35
C SER A 15 -5.18 7.11 5.79
N ASN A 16 -4.42 6.03 6.02
CA ASN A 16 -4.09 5.54 7.37
C ASN A 16 -2.57 5.45 7.61
N THR A 17 -1.75 5.84 6.65
CA THR A 17 -0.28 5.77 6.75
C THR A 17 0.39 6.94 6.02
N GLU A 18 1.64 7.21 6.36
CA GLU A 18 2.50 8.17 5.65
C GLU A 18 3.27 7.53 4.47
N ILE A 19 2.84 6.35 4.01
CA ILE A 19 3.46 5.67 2.86
C ILE A 19 3.08 6.40 1.58
N ASP A 20 4.04 6.68 0.71
CA ASP A 20 3.79 7.40 -0.54
C ASP A 20 2.88 6.63 -1.51
N ASP A 21 2.32 7.35 -2.48
CA ASP A 21 1.36 6.81 -3.44
C ASP A 21 1.92 5.63 -4.26
N ILE A 22 3.20 5.67 -4.66
CA ILE A 22 3.81 4.65 -5.50
C ILE A 22 3.97 3.36 -4.70
N GLN A 23 4.53 3.47 -3.49
CA GLN A 23 4.66 2.32 -2.59
C GLN A 23 3.29 1.77 -2.20
N SER A 24 2.32 2.63 -1.90
CA SER A 24 0.95 2.23 -1.58
C SER A 24 0.28 1.46 -2.73
N ARG A 25 0.51 1.88 -3.98
CA ARG A 25 0.02 1.18 -5.18
C ARG A 25 0.63 -0.21 -5.34
N PHE A 26 1.92 -0.34 -5.06
CA PHE A 26 2.63 -1.61 -5.12
C PHE A 26 2.16 -2.56 -4.00
N ILE A 27 1.98 -2.05 -2.78
CA ILE A 27 1.50 -2.82 -1.64
C ILE A 27 0.08 -3.32 -1.91
N SER A 28 -0.84 -2.45 -2.35
CA SER A 28 -2.22 -2.86 -2.63
C SER A 28 -2.31 -3.92 -3.73
N TYR A 29 -1.48 -3.82 -4.76
CA TYR A 29 -1.34 -4.86 -5.78
C TYR A 29 -0.91 -6.21 -5.19
N LYS A 30 0.13 -6.20 -4.34
CA LYS A 30 0.63 -7.43 -3.71
C LYS A 30 -0.39 -8.06 -2.76
N LEU A 31 -1.16 -7.24 -2.02
CA LEU A 31 -2.22 -7.73 -1.15
C LEU A 31 -3.35 -8.38 -1.96
N GLU A 32 -3.79 -7.74 -3.05
CA GLU A 32 -4.81 -8.31 -3.95
C GLU A 32 -4.37 -9.65 -4.56
N LEU A 33 -3.11 -9.77 -5.00
CA LEU A 33 -2.56 -11.05 -5.47
C LEU A 33 -2.57 -12.14 -4.40
N ASN A 34 -2.48 -11.76 -3.13
CA ASN A 34 -2.62 -12.67 -1.99
C ASN A 34 -4.08 -12.77 -1.52
N LYS A 35 -5.06 -12.46 -2.37
CA LYS A 35 -6.50 -12.60 -2.09
C LYS A 35 -6.97 -11.84 -0.86
N VAL A 36 -6.32 -10.73 -0.53
CA VAL A 36 -6.80 -9.80 0.50
C VAL A 36 -7.89 -8.92 -0.11
N GLU A 37 -9.02 -8.79 0.59
CA GLU A 37 -10.11 -7.90 0.18
C GLU A 37 -10.28 -6.70 1.13
N ASN A 38 -9.80 -6.84 2.37
CA ASN A 38 -9.92 -5.84 3.42
C ASN A 38 -8.66 -5.77 4.29
N ILE A 39 -8.20 -4.55 4.55
CA ILE A 39 -7.25 -4.27 5.63
C ILE A 39 -8.08 -3.91 6.85
N ILE A 40 -7.82 -4.59 7.97
CA ILE A 40 -8.51 -4.39 9.24
C ILE A 40 -7.76 -3.34 10.06
N GLN A 41 -6.43 -3.44 10.11
CA GLN A 41 -5.57 -2.55 10.87
C GLN A 41 -4.18 -2.46 10.23
N ILE A 42 -3.56 -1.29 10.34
CA ILE A 42 -2.14 -1.09 10.02
C ILE A 42 -1.45 -0.64 11.30
N GLU A 43 -0.36 -1.33 11.66
CA GLU A 43 0.47 -0.99 12.80
C GLU A 43 1.89 -0.67 12.32
N MET A 44 2.41 0.50 12.67
CA MET A 44 3.83 0.84 12.46
C MET A 44 4.63 0.29 13.64
N ILE A 45 5.54 -0.65 13.38
CA ILE A 45 6.40 -1.25 14.41
C ILE A 45 7.66 -0.39 14.63
N LYS A 46 8.23 0.09 13.53
CA LYS A 46 9.37 1.02 13.51
C LYS A 46 9.26 1.85 12.24
N GLU A 47 10.07 2.90 12.15
CA GLU A 47 10.14 3.74 10.95
C GLU A 47 10.25 2.88 9.69
N TYR A 48 9.39 3.14 8.70
CA TYR A 48 9.29 2.41 7.44
C TYR A 48 8.98 0.91 7.54
N ASN A 49 8.50 0.41 8.68
CA ASN A 49 8.18 -1.00 8.86
C ASN A 49 6.85 -1.18 9.55
N PHE A 50 5.96 -1.90 8.90
CA PHE A 50 4.56 -2.03 9.27
C PHE A 50 4.15 -3.49 9.32
N THR A 51 3.13 -3.77 10.12
CA THR A 51 2.32 -4.99 10.02
C THR A 51 0.92 -4.62 9.59
N PHE A 52 0.46 -5.22 8.50
CA PHE A 52 -0.89 -5.07 7.99
C PHE A 52 -1.68 -6.30 8.41
N TYR A 53 -2.71 -6.09 9.21
CA TYR A 53 -3.66 -7.13 9.59
C TYR A 53 -4.84 -7.08 8.61
N THR A 54 -5.13 -8.20 7.97
CA THR A 54 -6.12 -8.28 6.90
C THR A 54 -7.10 -9.44 7.15
N ASP A 55 -8.11 -9.53 6.28
CA ASP A 55 -9.01 -10.67 6.23
C ASP A 55 -8.34 -11.98 5.78
N ASN A 56 -7.13 -11.91 5.20
CA ASN A 56 -6.34 -13.07 4.79
C ASN A 56 -4.94 -13.09 5.43
N GLY A 57 -4.90 -12.92 6.76
CA GLY A 57 -3.68 -13.06 7.55
C GLY A 57 -2.99 -11.73 7.86
N SER A 58 -1.68 -11.80 8.15
CA SER A 58 -0.87 -10.62 8.44
C SER A 58 0.32 -10.53 7.50
N PHE A 59 0.64 -9.30 7.09
CA PHE A 59 1.70 -9.01 6.14
C PHE A 59 2.69 -8.03 6.75
N LYS A 60 3.97 -8.40 6.76
CA LYS A 60 5.05 -7.47 7.09
C LYS A 60 5.38 -6.65 5.85
N VAL A 61 5.32 -5.33 5.99
CA VAL A 61 5.60 -4.38 4.91
C VAL A 61 6.79 -3.53 5.34
N THR A 62 7.86 -3.57 4.56
CA THR A 62 9.02 -2.70 4.73
C THR A 62 9.04 -1.73 3.57
N THR A 63 8.91 -0.45 3.88
CA THR A 63 9.02 0.65 2.92
C THR A 63 10.44 1.23 2.96
N VAL A 64 10.71 2.13 2.02
CA VAL A 64 11.95 2.92 2.00
C VAL A 64 11.60 4.40 1.92
N ASN A 65 12.44 5.25 2.50
CA ASN A 65 12.38 6.68 2.25
C ASN A 65 12.76 6.93 0.78
N VAL A 66 11.75 7.08 -0.08
CA VAL A 66 11.97 7.44 -1.49
C VAL A 66 11.94 8.96 -1.57
N PRO A 67 13.05 9.63 -1.94
CA PRO A 67 12.94 11.01 -2.41
C PRO A 67 12.01 11.00 -3.63
N LEU A 68 10.95 11.82 -3.62
CA LEU A 68 9.92 11.90 -4.67
C LEU A 68 10.55 11.81 -6.07
N PRO A 69 10.53 10.63 -6.72
CA PRO A 69 11.44 10.43 -7.85
C PRO A 69 10.87 10.98 -9.15
N ILE A 70 9.56 11.25 -9.23
CA ILE A 70 8.88 11.73 -10.43
C ILE A 70 7.95 12.87 -10.05
N SER A 71 8.28 14.08 -10.52
CA SER A 71 7.49 15.29 -10.30
C SER A 71 6.57 15.64 -11.47
N SER A 72 6.82 15.10 -12.66
CA SER A 72 6.00 15.35 -13.86
C SER A 72 6.22 14.29 -14.94
N VAL A 73 5.16 14.01 -15.70
CA VAL A 73 5.21 13.28 -16.98
C VAL A 73 4.53 14.15 -18.02
N VAL A 74 5.30 14.66 -18.98
CA VAL A 74 4.78 15.52 -20.06
C VAL A 74 4.85 14.74 -21.37
N ARG A 75 3.77 14.80 -22.16
CA ARG A 75 3.72 14.25 -23.52
C ARG A 75 4.37 15.25 -24.48
N ASN A 76 5.30 14.78 -25.32
CA ASN A 76 5.83 15.55 -26.45
C ASN A 76 4.79 15.70 -27.56
#